data_AF-A0A396H0S3-F1
#
_entry.id   AF-A0A396H0S3-F1
#
_cell.length_a   1.000
_cell.length_b   1.000
_cell.length_c   1.000
_cell.angle_alpha   90.00
_cell.angle_beta   90.00
_cell.angle_gamma   90.00
#
_symmetry.space_group_name_H-M   'P 1'
#
loop_
_entity.id
_entity.type
_entity.pdbx_description
1 polymer ?
#
loop_
_entity_poly.entity_id
_entity_poly.type
_entity_poly.pdbx_seq_one_letter_code
_entity_poly.pdbx_strand_id
1 'polypeptide(L)'
;MQVYEDTRVPILEKTDYTLISGNPYIKKTGWRKISCYFNISYEIRDKSIEFDGDRNVQRAEFVIRAHMQGGRFSDGWGSCDRREKRFQKPNHDVPSTAETRAKNKACQVCHIIIFCFF
;
A
#
# COMPACT_ATOMS: atom_id res chain seq x y z
N MET A 1 23.72 24.99 -11.74
CA MET A 1 22.44 24.36 -11.37
C MET A 1 22.60 22.85 -11.47
N GLN A 2 23.25 22.21 -10.49
CA GLN A 2 23.65 20.79 -10.61
C GLN A 2 23.79 20.11 -9.25
N VAL A 3 22.98 20.52 -8.27
CA VAL A 3 23.00 19.98 -6.89
C VAL A 3 21.65 19.37 -6.50
N TYR A 4 20.73 19.22 -7.45
CA TYR A 4 19.35 18.80 -7.14
C TYR A 4 19.06 17.30 -7.41
N GLU A 5 19.94 16.58 -8.10
CA GLU A 5 19.69 15.18 -8.50
C GLU A 5 20.23 14.13 -7.50
N ASP A 6 21.12 14.50 -6.57
CA ASP A 6 22.00 13.52 -5.89
C ASP A 6 21.69 13.27 -4.40
N THR A 7 20.52 13.69 -3.92
CA THR A 7 20.03 13.35 -2.56
C THR A 7 18.89 12.33 -2.58
N ARG A 8 18.76 11.58 -3.67
CA ARG A 8 17.97 10.33 -3.67
C ARG A 8 18.75 9.27 -2.90
N VAL A 9 18.74 9.34 -1.57
CA VAL A 9 19.20 8.24 -0.71
C VAL A 9 18.48 6.99 -1.21
N PRO A 10 19.18 5.92 -1.60
CA PRO A 10 18.52 4.71 -2.07
C PRO A 10 17.96 3.99 -0.85
N ILE A 11 16.82 4.49 -0.33
CA ILE A 11 16.01 3.84 0.70
C ILE A 11 15.64 2.41 0.23
N LEU A 12 15.63 2.21 -1.09
CA LEU A 12 15.37 0.96 -1.76
C LEU A 12 16.63 0.42 -2.43
N GLU A 13 16.93 -0.85 -2.16
CA GLU A 13 17.97 -1.59 -2.86
C GLU A 13 17.39 -2.32 -4.09
N LYS A 14 18.25 -2.74 -5.03
CA LYS A 14 17.82 -3.54 -6.21
C LYS A 14 17.05 -4.81 -5.81
N THR A 15 17.33 -5.36 -4.62
CA THR A 15 16.66 -6.54 -4.04
C THR A 15 15.19 -6.29 -3.69
N ASP A 16 14.81 -5.02 -3.47
CA ASP A 16 13.44 -4.60 -3.13
C ASP A 16 12.53 -4.45 -4.36
N TYR A 17 13.04 -4.67 -5.57
CA TYR A 17 12.26 -4.64 -6.80
C TYR A 17 11.98 -6.06 -7.33
N THR A 18 10.81 -6.25 -7.93
CA THR A 18 10.43 -7.38 -8.78
C THR A 18 10.14 -6.88 -10.18
N LEU A 19 10.57 -7.61 -11.21
CA LEU A 19 10.14 -7.37 -12.57
C LEU A 19 8.77 -8.01 -12.79
N ILE A 20 7.76 -7.22 -13.14
CA ILE A 20 6.45 -7.71 -13.56
C ILE A 20 6.22 -7.17 -14.98
N SER A 21 6.10 -8.08 -15.96
CA SER A 21 5.90 -7.72 -17.37
C SER A 21 6.97 -6.75 -17.93
N GLY A 22 8.23 -6.91 -17.50
CA GLY A 22 9.36 -6.09 -17.92
C GLY A 22 9.55 -4.77 -17.15
N ASN A 23 8.57 -4.37 -16.33
CA ASN A 23 8.66 -3.15 -15.54
C ASN A 23 9.09 -3.45 -14.09
N PRO A 24 10.00 -2.65 -13.48
CA PRO A 24 10.38 -2.81 -12.08
C PRO A 24 9.27 -2.32 -11.14
N TYR A 25 8.77 -3.21 -10.29
CA TYR A 25 7.78 -2.96 -9.24
C TYR A 25 8.40 -3.12 -7.86
N ILE A 26 8.08 -2.21 -6.94
CA ILE A 26 8.56 -2.27 -5.56
C ILE A 26 7.82 -3.39 -4.81
N LYS A 27 8.59 -4.30 -4.20
CA LYS A 27 8.09 -5.37 -3.34
C LYS A 27 7.49 -4.81 -2.06
N LYS A 28 6.69 -5.64 -1.37
CA LYS A 28 6.17 -5.34 -0.02
C LYS A 28 7.28 -4.95 0.97
N THR A 29 8.48 -5.53 0.85
CA THR A 29 9.64 -5.19 1.69
C THR A 29 10.13 -3.77 1.44
N GLY A 30 10.22 -3.35 0.18
CA GLY A 30 10.59 -1.99 -0.19
C GLY A 30 9.58 -0.95 0.32
N TRP A 31 8.28 -1.21 0.17
CA TRP A 31 7.25 -0.33 0.72
C TRP A 31 7.32 -0.19 2.25
N ARG A 32 7.70 -1.25 2.96
CA ARG A 32 7.95 -1.19 4.40
C ARG A 32 9.18 -0.35 4.76
N LYS A 33 10.28 -0.46 4.01
CA LYS A 33 11.47 0.40 4.19
C LYS A 33 11.11 1.88 4.01
N ILE A 34 10.36 2.21 2.97
CA ILE A 34 9.88 3.59 2.71
C ILE A 34 9.00 4.07 3.87
N SER A 35 7.99 3.31 4.27
CA SER A 35 7.08 3.67 5.36
C SER A 35 7.83 3.91 6.68
N CYS A 36 8.81 3.06 7.00
CA CYS A 36 9.64 3.20 8.19
C CYS A 36 10.53 4.45 8.12
N TYR A 37 11.20 4.68 6.99
CA TYR A 37 12.09 5.83 6.80
C TYR A 37 11.36 7.17 6.92
N PHE A 38 10.17 7.28 6.30
CA PHE A 38 9.34 8.49 6.35
C PHE A 38 8.41 8.58 7.56
N ASN A 39 8.52 7.62 8.50
CA ASN A 39 7.66 7.49 9.68
C ASN A 39 6.17 7.69 9.37
N ILE A 40 5.69 6.99 8.35
CA ILE A 40 4.30 7.08 7.88
C ILE A 40 3.42 6.30 8.85
N SER A 41 2.43 6.97 9.44
CA SER A 41 1.38 6.33 10.23
C SER A 41 0.17 6.03 9.36
N TYR A 42 -0.56 4.97 9.67
CA TYR A 42 -1.76 4.57 8.94
C TYR A 42 -2.98 4.62 9.84
N GLU A 43 -4.05 5.17 9.31
CA GLU A 43 -5.35 5.25 9.95
C GLU A 43 -6.38 4.57 9.04
N ILE A 44 -7.16 3.64 9.58
CA ILE A 44 -8.28 3.04 8.83
C ILE A 44 -9.44 4.02 8.91
N ARG A 45 -9.82 4.61 7.78
CA ARG A 45 -10.92 5.57 7.68
C ARG A 45 -12.26 4.88 7.50
N ASP A 46 -12.27 3.85 6.67
CA ASP A 46 -13.46 3.08 6.41
C ASP A 46 -13.11 1.61 6.19
N LYS A 47 -14.02 0.74 6.61
CA LYS A 47 -13.94 -0.71 6.39
C LYS A 47 -15.34 -1.24 6.10
N SER A 48 -15.48 -1.90 4.96
CA SER A 48 -16.68 -2.63 4.59
C SER A 48 -16.32 -4.07 4.32
N ILE A 49 -16.99 -5.00 4.98
CA ILE A 49 -16.80 -6.44 4.74
C ILE A 49 -18.18 -7.04 4.50
N GLU A 50 -18.38 -7.53 3.29
CA GLU A 50 -19.59 -8.22 2.88
C GLU A 50 -19.46 -9.70 3.22
N PHE A 51 -20.44 -10.20 3.97
CA PHE A 51 -20.57 -11.60 4.32
C PHE A 51 -21.77 -12.22 3.62
N ASP A 52 -21.65 -13.49 3.27
CA ASP A 52 -22.76 -14.32 2.80
C ASP A 52 -23.64 -14.78 3.97
N GLY A 53 -24.78 -15.40 3.67
CA GLY A 53 -25.68 -16.01 4.66
C GLY A 53 -24.99 -17.03 5.58
N ASP A 54 -23.94 -17.69 5.08
CA ASP A 54 -23.11 -18.64 5.83
C ASP A 54 -21.93 -17.99 6.58
N ARG A 55 -21.94 -16.66 6.79
CA ARG A 55 -20.84 -15.88 7.41
C ARG A 55 -19.49 -15.98 6.68
N ASN A 56 -19.54 -16.33 5.41
CA ASN A 56 -18.37 -16.38 4.53
C ASN A 56 -18.07 -14.99 3.98
N VAL A 57 -16.81 -14.54 4.02
CA VAL A 57 -16.44 -13.26 3.41
C VAL A 57 -16.57 -13.36 1.89
N GLN A 58 -17.38 -12.48 1.30
CA GLN A 58 -17.53 -12.34 -0.16
C GLN A 58 -16.59 -11.27 -0.68
N ARG A 59 -16.61 -10.09 -0.04
CA ARG A 59 -15.87 -8.90 -0.46
C ARG A 59 -15.39 -8.12 0.74
N ALA A 60 -14.20 -7.55 0.64
CA ALA A 60 -13.69 -6.63 1.64
C ALA A 60 -13.14 -5.38 0.96
N GLU A 61 -13.51 -4.23 1.51
CA GLU A 61 -13.05 -2.92 1.11
C GLU A 61 -12.49 -2.17 2.30
N PHE A 62 -11.34 -1.52 2.10
CA PHE A 62 -10.68 -0.71 3.11
C PHE A 62 -10.27 0.63 2.50
N VAL A 63 -10.55 1.71 3.23
CA VAL A 63 -10.01 3.03 2.98
C VAL A 63 -9.01 3.35 4.08
N ILE A 64 -7.76 3.58 3.70
CA ILE A 64 -6.67 3.85 4.64
C ILE A 64 -6.07 5.20 4.33
N ARG A 65 -5.95 6.03 5.35
CA ARG A 65 -5.21 7.28 5.32
C ARG A 65 -3.78 7.04 5.79
N ALA A 66 -2.81 7.32 4.94
CA ALA A 66 -1.41 7.42 5.31
C ALA A 66 -1.11 8.87 5.72
N HIS A 67 -0.57 9.07 6.91
CA HIS A 67 -0.15 10.37 7.44
C HIS A 67 1.37 10.44 7.47
N MET A 68 1.90 11.58 7.04
CA MET A 68 3.33 11.87 7.08
C MET A 68 3.67 12.88 8.18
N GLN A 69 4.91 12.81 8.67
CA GLN A 69 5.45 13.87 9.51
C GLN A 69 5.49 15.18 8.69
N GLY A 70 4.67 16.16 9.10
CA GLY A 70 4.43 17.40 8.34
C GLY A 70 2.97 17.66 7.99
N GLY A 71 2.03 16.80 8.42
CA GLY A 71 0.58 17.02 8.30
C GLY A 71 0.00 16.71 6.92
N ARG A 72 0.84 16.30 5.96
CA ARG A 72 0.38 15.77 4.68
C ARG A 72 -0.21 14.38 4.88
N PHE A 73 -1.33 14.12 4.23
CA PHE A 73 -1.98 12.82 4.25
C PHE A 73 -2.38 12.39 2.84
N SER A 74 -2.50 11.08 2.65
CA SER A 74 -3.06 10.51 1.44
C SER A 74 -4.01 9.38 1.78
N ASP A 75 -5.15 9.35 1.09
CA ASP A 75 -6.11 8.26 1.19
C ASP A 75 -5.85 7.23 0.10
N GLY A 76 -5.92 5.95 0.45
CA GLY A 76 -5.79 4.82 -0.46
C GLY A 76 -6.94 3.84 -0.26
N TRP A 77 -7.61 3.49 -1.35
CA TRP A 77 -8.69 2.51 -1.37
C TRP A 77 -8.22 1.16 -1.93
N GLY A 78 -8.51 0.08 -1.19
CA GLY A 78 -8.23 -1.29 -1.58
C GLY A 78 -9.44 -2.17 -1.43
N SER A 79 -9.79 -2.89 -2.50
CA SER A 79 -10.79 -3.95 -2.50
C SER A 79 -10.16 -5.30 -2.80
N CYS A 80 -10.79 -6.34 -2.28
CA CYS A 80 -10.52 -7.71 -2.66
C CYS A 80 -11.81 -8.52 -2.60
N ASP A 81 -12.05 -9.26 -3.67
CA ASP A 81 -13.17 -10.19 -3.81
C ASP A 81 -12.68 -11.63 -3.65
N ARG A 82 -13.48 -12.48 -3.01
CA ARG A 82 -13.15 -13.90 -2.83
C ARG A 82 -12.91 -14.62 -4.16
N ARG A 83 -13.55 -14.17 -5.24
CA ARG A 83 -13.43 -14.77 -6.59
C ARG A 83 -12.15 -14.40 -7.33
N GLU A 84 -11.43 -13.39 -6.85
CA GLU A 84 -10.29 -12.80 -7.55
C GLU A 84 -9.03 -13.71 -7.49
N LYS A 85 -8.88 -14.50 -6.41
CA LYS A 85 -7.79 -15.46 -6.22
C LYS A 85 -8.25 -16.71 -5.47
N ARG A 86 -7.51 -17.80 -5.65
CA ARG A 86 -7.70 -19.04 -4.88
C ARG A 86 -7.07 -18.88 -3.49
N PHE A 87 -7.86 -18.43 -2.52
CA PHE A 87 -7.44 -18.29 -1.12
C PHE A 87 -7.53 -19.61 -0.37
N GLN A 88 -6.59 -19.87 0.55
CA GLN A 88 -6.65 -21.06 1.41
C GLN A 88 -7.61 -20.84 2.58
N LYS A 89 -7.64 -19.64 3.15
CA LYS A 89 -8.52 -19.25 4.25
C LYS A 89 -9.24 -17.95 3.88
N PRO A 90 -10.28 -18.00 3.02
CA PRO A 90 -10.89 -16.81 2.43
C PRO A 90 -11.41 -15.80 3.46
N ASN A 91 -11.88 -16.24 4.62
CA ASN A 91 -12.38 -15.34 5.67
C ASN A 91 -11.29 -14.45 6.30
N HIS A 92 -10.02 -14.84 6.23
CA HIS A 92 -8.89 -14.06 6.74
C HIS A 92 -8.06 -13.45 5.62
N ASP A 93 -7.88 -14.19 4.53
CA ASP A 93 -7.00 -13.79 3.43
C ASP A 93 -7.59 -12.64 2.61
N VAL A 94 -8.92 -12.64 2.39
CA VAL A 94 -9.62 -11.57 1.65
C VAL A 94 -9.50 -10.21 2.35
N PRO A 95 -9.85 -10.05 3.65
CA PRO A 95 -9.69 -8.77 4.33
C PRO A 95 -8.21 -8.36 4.45
N SER A 96 -7.31 -9.30 4.74
CA SER A 96 -5.86 -9.03 4.82
C SER A 96 -5.28 -8.53 3.48
N THR A 97 -5.77 -9.07 2.36
CA THR A 97 -5.37 -8.65 1.02
C THR A 97 -5.91 -7.26 0.70
N ALA A 98 -7.18 -6.99 0.97
CA ALA A 98 -7.80 -5.67 0.75
C ALA A 98 -7.09 -4.59 1.59
N GLU A 99 -6.83 -4.85 2.86
CA GLU A 99 -6.09 -3.96 3.76
C GLU A 99 -4.66 -3.69 3.24
N THR A 100 -3.93 -4.73 2.84
CA THR A 100 -2.57 -4.57 2.31
C THR A 100 -2.57 -3.74 1.01
N ARG A 101 -3.56 -3.93 0.13
CA ARG A 101 -3.72 -3.12 -1.09
C ARG A 101 -3.99 -1.65 -0.79
N ALA A 102 -4.88 -1.38 0.17
CA ALA A 102 -5.19 -0.03 0.61
C ALA A 102 -3.95 0.67 1.18
N LYS A 103 -3.19 -0.01 2.07
CA LYS A 103 -1.91 0.50 2.62
C LYS A 103 -0.89 0.80 1.53
N ASN A 104 -0.71 -0.12 0.59
CA ASN A 104 0.25 0.05 -0.51
C ASN A 104 -0.13 1.24 -1.40
N LYS A 105 -1.41 1.39 -1.75
CA LYS A 105 -1.89 2.54 -2.54
C LYS A 105 -1.75 3.87 -1.79
N ALA A 106 -2.11 3.91 -0.50
CA ALA A 106 -1.94 5.10 0.32
C ALA A 106 -0.47 5.53 0.39
N CYS A 107 0.45 4.57 0.56
CA CYS A 107 1.88 4.83 0.53
C CYS A 107 2.41 5.27 -0.84
N GLN A 108 1.92 4.69 -1.92
CA GLN A 108 2.34 5.07 -3.27
C GLN A 108 1.97 6.52 -3.58
N VAL A 109 0.77 6.96 -3.18
CA VAL A 109 0.33 8.34 -3.40
C VAL A 109 1.06 9.30 -2.45
N CYS A 110 1.33 8.93 -1.20
CA CYS A 110 2.26 9.67 -0.34
C CYS A 110 3.64 9.83 -0.98
N HIS A 111 4.18 8.79 -1.64
CA HIS A 111 5.46 8.87 -2.33
C HIS A 111 5.45 9.88 -3.48
N ILE A 112 4.38 9.93 -4.28
CA ILE A 112 4.23 10.97 -5.31
C ILE A 112 4.23 12.36 -4.65
N ILE A 113 3.57 12.52 -3.50
CA ILE A 113 3.55 13.79 -2.75
C ILE A 113 4.94 14.15 -2.19
N ILE A 114 5.75 13.16 -1.82
CA ILE A 114 7.14 13.36 -1.39
C ILE A 114 8.02 13.76 -2.58
N PHE A 115 7.93 13.04 -3.68
CA PHE A 115 8.79 13.22 -4.86
C PHE A 115 8.35 14.32 -5.83
N CYS A 116 7.10 14.81 -5.77
CA CYS A 116 6.70 15.98 -6.56
C CYS A 116 7.19 17.32 -5.96
N PHE A 117 7.77 17.30 -4.76
CA PHE A 117 8.32 18.50 -4.10
C PHE A 117 9.83 18.42 -3.83
N PHE A 118 10.49 17.35 -4.26
CA PHE A 118 11.95 17.18 -4.26
C PHE A 118 12.46 16.95 -5.67
#